data_AF-A0A6A4ARQ1-F1
#
_entry.id   AF-A0A6A4ARQ1-F1
#
_cell.length_a   1.000
_cell.length_b   1.000
_cell.length_c   1.000
_cell.angle_alpha   90.00
_cell.angle_beta   90.00
_cell.angle_gamma   90.00
#
_symmetry.space_group_name_H-M   'P 1'
#
loop_
_entity.id
_entity.type
_entity.pdbx_description
1 polymer ?
#
loop_
_entity_poly.entity_id
_entity_poly.type
_entity_poly.pdbx_seq_one_letter_code
_entity_poly.pdbx_strand_id
1 'polypeptide(L)'
;SLADLAEAVPALEKMHARMRDGKRQLGKRRSGDKFQLSSSLFHVFAHRYRAARNAHKDVDYQRLSETDNFKSFRGHVEELRAKEPELKVVLKKALAEQREIDAGKPMKNIEALEKEIAMLDVQHKEDVTKCKQLEVDIEQQEEQHSLTISKLKESYEVEIGKLQNELNEVKAMNSALKEVVTGRGKSAELGGEVNEVK
;
A
#
# COMPACT_ATOMS: atom_id res chain seq x y z
N SER A 1 7.01 -26.87 9.36
CA SER A 1 6.06 -28.00 9.53
C SER A 1 5.32 -27.88 10.86
N LEU A 2 4.32 -28.71 11.14
CA LEU A 2 3.70 -28.78 12.48
C LEU A 2 4.72 -29.21 13.55
N ALA A 3 5.64 -30.11 13.20
CA ALA A 3 6.74 -30.54 14.06
C ALA A 3 7.68 -29.37 14.41
N ASP A 4 8.11 -28.60 13.41
CA ASP A 4 8.94 -27.40 13.64
C ASP A 4 8.22 -26.39 14.55
N LEU A 5 6.90 -26.26 14.43
CA LEU A 5 6.12 -25.35 15.28
C LEU A 5 6.06 -25.84 16.73
N ALA A 6 5.97 -27.16 16.93
CA ALA A 6 5.99 -27.77 18.26
C ALA A 6 7.32 -27.55 18.99
N GLU A 7 8.43 -27.52 18.25
CA GLU A 7 9.77 -27.19 18.76
C GLU A 7 9.99 -25.68 18.90
N ALA A 8 9.46 -24.87 17.97
CA ALA A 8 9.71 -23.43 17.92
C ALA A 8 9.08 -22.66 19.09
N VAL A 9 7.90 -23.05 19.57
CA VAL A 9 7.23 -22.39 20.70
C VAL A 9 8.05 -22.49 22.01
N PRO A 10 8.49 -23.68 22.46
CA PRO A 10 9.36 -23.77 23.63
C PRO A 10 10.76 -23.19 23.37
N ALA A 11 11.27 -23.23 22.14
CA ALA A 11 12.52 -22.53 21.78
C ALA A 11 12.41 -21.01 21.99
N LEU A 12 11.26 -20.42 21.65
CA LEU A 12 10.97 -18.99 21.87
C LEU A 12 10.96 -18.63 23.36
N GLU A 13 10.38 -19.49 24.21
CA GLU A 13 10.42 -19.30 25.67
C GLU A 13 11.86 -19.29 26.20
N LYS A 14 12.68 -20.29 25.80
CA LYS A 14 14.09 -20.39 26.19
C LYS A 14 14.89 -19.18 25.71
N MET A 15 14.66 -18.73 24.48
CA MET A 15 15.30 -17.53 23.92
C MET A 15 14.98 -16.28 24.74
N HIS A 16 13.72 -16.07 25.11
CA HIS A 16 13.32 -14.94 25.96
C HIS A 16 13.79 -15.05 27.41
N ALA A 17 13.92 -16.26 27.97
CA ALA A 17 14.54 -16.46 29.28
C ALA A 17 16.01 -16.01 29.26
N ARG A 18 16.81 -16.48 28.29
CA ARG A 18 18.21 -16.06 28.11
C ARG A 18 18.36 -14.55 27.97
N MET A 19 17.47 -13.91 27.21
CA MET A 19 17.48 -12.45 27.04
C MET A 19 17.20 -11.70 28.35
N ARG A 20 16.33 -12.23 29.22
CA ARG A 20 16.02 -11.64 30.53
C ARG A 20 17.17 -11.84 31.53
N ASP A 21 17.77 -13.02 31.56
CA ASP A 21 18.87 -13.36 32.48
C ASP A 21 20.13 -12.55 32.18
N GLY A 22 20.33 -12.19 30.92
CA GLY A 22 21.46 -11.39 30.45
C GLY A 22 21.33 -9.87 30.65
N LYS A 23 20.62 -9.33 31.67
CA LYS A 23 20.52 -7.88 32.01
C LYS A 23 20.36 -6.87 30.85
N ARG A 24 20.00 -7.30 29.64
CA ARG A 24 19.80 -6.40 28.49
C ARG A 24 18.43 -5.78 28.66
N GLN A 25 18.40 -4.52 29.07
CA GLN A 25 17.20 -3.70 28.91
C GLN A 25 16.89 -3.65 27.41
N LEU A 26 15.87 -4.40 26.98
CA LEU A 26 15.15 -4.08 25.75
C LEU A 26 14.70 -2.63 25.94
N GLY A 27 15.24 -1.71 25.15
CA GLY A 27 15.09 -0.28 25.35
C GLY A 27 13.64 0.14 25.60
N LYS A 28 13.44 1.26 26.28
CA LYS A 28 12.09 1.79 26.55
C LYS A 28 11.29 1.83 25.24
N ARG A 29 10.10 1.23 25.26
CA ARG A 29 9.14 1.33 24.14
C ARG A 29 8.93 2.80 23.82
N ARG A 30 9.14 3.19 22.56
CA ARG A 30 8.68 4.51 22.10
C ARG A 30 7.15 4.46 22.18
N SER A 31 6.53 5.44 22.82
CA SER A 31 5.08 5.51 23.06
C SER A 31 4.22 5.61 21.78
N GLY A 32 4.83 5.56 20.59
CA GLY A 32 4.16 5.79 19.31
C GLY A 32 3.53 4.55 18.66
N ASP A 33 3.98 3.33 18.97
CA ASP A 33 3.51 2.14 18.26
C ASP A 33 2.49 1.34 19.09
N LYS A 34 1.21 1.66 18.87
CA LYS A 34 0.07 1.06 19.59
C LYS A 34 -0.08 -0.44 19.34
N PHE A 35 0.43 -0.95 18.23
CA PHE A 35 0.27 -2.35 17.80
C PHE A 35 1.57 -3.16 17.95
N GLN A 36 2.56 -2.65 18.68
CA GLN A 36 3.79 -3.41 18.97
C GLN A 36 3.57 -4.53 20.01
N LEU A 37 3.77 -5.76 19.57
CA LEU A 37 3.76 -6.94 20.44
C LEU A 37 4.98 -6.94 21.37
N SER A 38 4.77 -7.22 22.65
CA SER A 38 5.86 -7.49 23.59
C SER A 38 6.32 -8.93 23.45
N SER A 39 7.49 -9.25 24.02
CA SER A 39 7.96 -10.63 24.12
C SER A 39 6.92 -11.55 24.78
N SER A 40 6.21 -11.05 25.80
CA SER A 40 5.11 -11.79 26.45
C SER A 40 3.90 -11.97 25.53
N LEU A 41 3.56 -11.00 24.69
CA LEU A 41 2.46 -11.13 23.74
C LEU A 41 2.81 -12.06 22.57
N PHE A 42 4.05 -12.03 22.08
CA PHE A 42 4.53 -13.02 21.11
C PHE A 42 4.38 -14.44 21.64
N HIS A 43 4.63 -14.65 22.93
CA HIS A 43 4.46 -15.94 23.55
C HIS A 43 3.01 -16.44 23.52
N VAL A 44 2.07 -15.60 23.96
CA VAL A 44 0.63 -15.92 23.91
C VAL A 44 0.17 -16.15 22.46
N PHE A 45 0.63 -15.31 21.54
CA PHE A 45 0.29 -15.44 20.12
C PHE A 45 0.82 -16.75 19.53
N ALA A 46 2.06 -17.13 19.84
CA ALA A 46 2.67 -18.38 19.39
C ALA A 46 1.88 -19.62 19.83
N HIS A 47 1.43 -19.65 21.09
CA HIS A 47 0.60 -20.75 21.61
C HIS A 47 -0.75 -20.84 20.90
N ARG A 48 -1.41 -19.71 20.68
CA ARG A 48 -2.70 -19.64 19.96
C ARG A 48 -2.54 -20.05 18.50
N TYR A 49 -1.48 -19.58 17.86
CA TYR A 49 -1.11 -19.96 16.50
C TYR A 49 -0.86 -21.47 16.39
N ARG A 50 -0.10 -22.05 17.32
CA ARG A 50 0.13 -23.50 17.39
C ARG A 50 -1.16 -24.29 17.60
N ALA A 51 -2.02 -23.86 18.52
CA ALA A 51 -3.30 -24.51 18.77
C ALA A 51 -4.19 -24.52 17.52
N ALA A 52 -4.27 -23.39 16.80
CA ALA A 52 -5.05 -23.29 15.56
C ALA A 52 -4.49 -24.23 14.47
N ARG A 53 -3.18 -24.21 14.25
CA ARG A 53 -2.53 -25.09 13.26
C ARG A 53 -2.67 -26.57 13.61
N ASN A 54 -2.58 -26.96 14.89
CA ASN A 54 -2.85 -28.33 15.36
C ASN A 54 -4.30 -28.76 15.10
N ALA A 55 -5.24 -27.81 15.15
CA ALA A 55 -6.65 -28.06 14.83
C ALA A 55 -6.95 -27.99 13.32
N HIS A 56 -5.93 -27.81 12.47
CA HIS A 56 -6.06 -27.57 11.03
C HIS A 56 -6.99 -26.38 10.71
N LYS A 57 -6.93 -25.33 11.54
CA LYS A 57 -7.72 -24.10 11.41
C LYS A 57 -6.81 -22.88 11.35
N ASP A 58 -7.38 -21.77 10.90
CA ASP A 58 -6.77 -20.46 11.04
C ASP A 58 -6.95 -19.90 12.45
N VAL A 59 -6.11 -18.94 12.81
CA VAL A 59 -6.21 -18.24 14.09
C VAL A 59 -7.48 -17.39 14.09
N ASP A 60 -8.30 -17.55 15.12
CA ASP A 60 -9.44 -16.69 15.39
C ASP A 60 -8.93 -15.34 15.93
N TYR A 61 -8.57 -14.45 15.00
CA TYR A 61 -8.01 -13.13 15.31
C TYR A 61 -9.00 -12.22 16.03
N GLN A 62 -10.30 -12.34 15.72
CA GLN A 62 -11.34 -11.56 16.37
C GLN A 62 -11.38 -11.91 17.85
N ARG A 63 -11.54 -13.19 18.18
CA ARG A 63 -11.54 -13.64 19.56
C ARG A 63 -10.22 -13.37 20.27
N LEU A 64 -9.09 -13.46 19.57
CA LEU A 64 -7.78 -13.15 20.15
C LEU A 64 -7.65 -11.68 20.53
N SER A 65 -8.13 -10.77 19.67
CA SER A 65 -8.11 -9.31 19.90
C SER A 65 -8.97 -8.85 21.08
N GLU A 66 -9.99 -9.63 21.43
CA GLU A 66 -10.88 -9.35 22.56
C GLU A 66 -10.28 -9.73 23.92
N THR A 67 -9.21 -10.54 23.94
CA THR A 67 -8.54 -10.94 25.18
C THR A 67 -7.74 -9.81 25.81
N ASP A 68 -7.56 -9.86 27.14
CA ASP A 68 -6.83 -8.83 27.90
C ASP A 68 -5.37 -8.65 27.45
N ASN A 69 -4.77 -9.72 26.91
CA ASN A 69 -3.42 -9.68 26.36
C ASN A 69 -3.33 -8.77 25.12
N PHE A 70 -4.36 -8.76 24.27
CA PHE A 70 -4.36 -8.02 23.00
C PHE A 70 -5.32 -6.82 23.00
N LYS A 71 -5.59 -6.24 24.17
CA LYS A 71 -6.53 -5.11 24.31
C LYS A 71 -6.26 -3.93 23.38
N SER A 72 -5.00 -3.70 22.98
CA SER A 72 -4.63 -2.65 22.03
C SER A 72 -5.12 -2.90 20.61
N PHE A 73 -5.46 -4.15 20.28
CA PHE A 73 -5.97 -4.58 18.98
C PHE A 73 -7.50 -4.69 18.93
N ARG A 74 -8.22 -4.34 20.01
CA ARG A 74 -9.69 -4.37 20.02
C ARG A 74 -10.25 -3.44 18.94
N GLY A 75 -11.08 -3.96 18.05
CA GLY A 75 -11.61 -3.22 16.89
C GLY A 75 -10.61 -3.10 15.72
N HIS A 76 -9.39 -3.61 15.87
CA HIS A 76 -8.30 -3.56 14.89
C HIS A 76 -7.77 -4.97 14.59
N VAL A 77 -8.68 -5.88 14.20
CA VAL A 77 -8.38 -7.31 14.00
C VAL A 77 -7.34 -7.53 12.89
N GLU A 78 -7.40 -6.75 11.81
CA GLU A 78 -6.46 -6.86 10.70
C GLU A 78 -5.02 -6.48 11.09
N GLU A 79 -4.84 -5.56 12.05
CA GLU A 79 -3.51 -5.23 12.60
C GLU A 79 -2.91 -6.42 13.36
N LEU A 80 -3.74 -7.17 14.08
CA LEU A 80 -3.30 -8.38 14.77
C LEU A 80 -2.96 -9.50 13.78
N ARG A 81 -3.75 -9.63 12.70
CA ARG A 81 -3.45 -10.55 11.59
C ARG A 81 -2.15 -10.18 10.88
N ALA A 82 -1.89 -8.89 10.67
CA ALA A 82 -0.66 -8.39 10.07
C ALA A 82 0.60 -8.69 10.90
N LYS A 83 0.47 -9.09 12.17
CA LYS A 83 1.57 -9.56 13.01
C LYS A 83 1.92 -11.04 12.83
N GLU A 84 1.13 -11.82 12.10
CA GLU A 84 1.42 -13.24 11.84
C GLU A 84 2.77 -13.46 11.11
N PRO A 85 3.15 -12.69 10.07
CA PRO A 85 4.46 -12.82 9.44
C PRO A 85 5.61 -12.54 10.42
N GLU A 86 5.47 -11.52 11.27
CA GLU A 86 6.45 -11.17 12.30
C GLU A 86 6.60 -12.33 13.30
N LEU A 87 5.49 -12.90 13.78
CA LEU A 87 5.48 -14.10 14.63
C LEU A 87 6.22 -15.27 13.97
N LYS A 88 5.96 -15.55 12.69
CA LYS A 88 6.61 -16.64 11.95
C LYS A 88 8.14 -16.44 11.86
N VAL A 89 8.60 -15.21 11.62
CA VAL A 89 10.04 -14.90 11.58
C VAL A 89 10.67 -15.14 12.96
N VAL A 90 10.03 -14.67 14.02
CA VAL A 90 10.49 -14.85 15.40
C VAL A 90 10.57 -16.34 15.77
N LEU A 91 9.57 -17.14 15.43
CA LEU A 91 9.57 -18.58 15.68
C LEU A 91 10.67 -19.33 14.90
N LYS A 92 10.86 -19.00 13.62
CA LYS A 92 11.95 -19.59 12.82
C LYS A 92 13.32 -19.26 13.42
N LYS A 93 13.52 -18.00 13.83
CA LYS A 93 14.77 -17.55 14.46
C LYS A 93 15.03 -18.28 15.78
N ALA A 94 14.02 -18.36 16.65
CA ALA A 94 14.13 -19.03 17.93
C ALA A 94 14.46 -20.53 17.76
N LEU A 95 13.82 -21.20 16.81
CA LEU A 95 14.11 -22.60 16.49
C LEU A 95 15.52 -22.79 15.96
N ALA A 96 15.98 -21.95 15.02
CA ALA A 96 17.34 -22.03 14.49
C ALA A 96 18.39 -21.82 15.59
N GLU A 97 18.23 -20.79 16.42
CA GLU A 97 19.12 -20.52 17.55
C GLU A 97 19.15 -21.69 18.55
N GLN A 98 17.99 -22.27 18.87
CA GLN A 98 17.92 -23.43 19.77
C GLN A 98 18.61 -24.66 19.16
N ARG A 99 18.44 -24.91 17.85
CA ARG A 99 19.14 -26.01 17.16
C ARG A 99 20.65 -25.81 17.14
N GLU A 100 21.14 -24.57 17.00
CA GLU A 100 22.57 -24.28 17.13
C GLU A 100 23.10 -24.55 18.54
N ILE A 101 22.34 -24.18 19.58
CA ILE A 101 22.68 -24.47 20.97
C ILE A 101 22.70 -25.99 21.22
N ASP A 102 21.67 -26.71 20.78
CA ASP A 102 21.55 -28.16 20.98
C ASP A 102 22.64 -28.92 20.22
N ALA A 103 23.11 -28.40 19.07
CA ALA A 103 24.27 -28.91 18.34
C ALA A 103 25.61 -28.62 19.04
N GLY A 104 25.60 -27.96 20.21
CA GLY A 104 26.81 -27.58 20.95
C GLY A 104 27.66 -26.55 20.21
N LYS A 105 27.07 -25.84 19.23
CA LYS A 105 27.78 -24.84 18.45
C LYS A 105 28.17 -23.69 19.40
N PRO A 106 29.47 -23.39 19.58
CA PRO A 106 29.87 -22.30 20.45
C PRO A 106 29.28 -21.00 19.91
N MET A 107 28.84 -20.13 20.82
CA MET A 107 28.48 -18.75 20.46
C MET A 107 29.56 -18.18 19.55
N LYS A 108 29.16 -17.53 18.44
CA LYS A 108 30.08 -16.84 17.54
C LYS A 108 31.04 -15.99 18.39
N ASN A 109 32.34 -16.20 18.20
CA ASN A 109 33.34 -15.39 18.89
C ASN A 109 33.24 -13.93 18.42
N ILE A 110 33.86 -13.03 19.18
CA ILE A 110 33.83 -11.59 18.90
C ILE A 110 34.28 -11.30 17.47
N GLU A 111 35.36 -11.95 17.01
CA GLU A 111 35.91 -11.77 15.66
C GLU A 111 34.92 -12.15 14.54
N ALA A 112 34.18 -13.27 14.70
CA ALA A 112 33.17 -13.68 13.73
C ALA A 112 31.99 -12.69 13.69
N LEU A 113 31.62 -12.12 14.84
CA LEU A 113 30.58 -11.08 14.91
C LEU A 113 31.06 -9.77 14.28
N GLU A 114 32.30 -9.36 14.51
CA GLU A 114 32.89 -8.17 13.90
C GLU A 114 32.93 -8.29 12.37
N LYS A 115 33.31 -9.47 11.84
CA LYS A 115 33.28 -9.76 10.40
C LYS A 115 31.87 -9.66 9.82
N GLU A 116 30.87 -10.22 10.51
CA GLU A 116 29.47 -10.15 10.08
C GLU A 116 28.92 -8.71 10.10
N ILE A 117 29.24 -7.94 11.15
CA ILE A 117 28.87 -6.51 11.24
C ILE A 117 29.51 -5.72 10.10
N ALA A 118 30.80 -5.93 9.81
CA ALA A 118 31.48 -5.24 8.72
C ALA A 118 30.85 -5.53 7.35
N MET A 119 30.48 -6.78 7.07
CA MET A 119 29.77 -7.14 5.84
C MET A 119 28.37 -6.51 5.77
N LEU A 120 27.63 -6.51 6.88
CA LEU A 120 26.32 -5.88 6.97
C LEU A 120 26.40 -4.36 6.77
N ASP A 121 27.43 -3.70 7.27
CA ASP A 121 27.65 -2.26 7.08
C ASP A 121 27.94 -1.91 5.61
N VAL A 122 28.70 -2.75 4.90
CA VAL A 122 28.93 -2.59 3.46
C VAL A 122 27.61 -2.75 2.69
N GLN A 123 26.86 -3.82 2.96
CA GLN A 123 25.57 -4.05 2.32
C GLN A 123 24.58 -2.91 2.58
N HIS A 124 24.50 -2.43 3.83
CA HIS A 124 23.62 -1.33 4.19
C HIS A 124 23.97 -0.04 3.43
N LYS A 125 25.27 0.25 3.26
CA LYS A 125 25.71 1.40 2.45
C LYS A 125 25.30 1.26 0.99
N GLU A 126 25.46 0.08 0.40
CA GLU A 126 25.02 -0.20 -0.97
C GLU A 126 23.50 -0.08 -1.14
N ASP A 127 22.73 -0.55 -0.16
CA ASP A 127 21.27 -0.45 -0.22
C ASP A 127 20.81 0.99 -0.08
N VAL A 128 21.44 1.78 0.80
CA VAL A 128 21.18 3.22 0.94
C VAL A 128 21.50 3.99 -0.33
N THR A 129 22.59 3.66 -1.03
CA THR A 129 22.91 4.33 -2.31
C THR A 129 21.91 3.96 -3.40
N LYS A 130 21.50 2.69 -3.50
CA LYS A 130 20.45 2.26 -4.43
C LYS A 130 19.12 2.95 -4.15
N CYS A 131 18.71 3.03 -2.88
CA CYS A 131 17.48 3.72 -2.49
C CYS A 131 17.50 5.20 -2.90
N LYS A 132 18.61 5.91 -2.67
CA LYS A 132 18.76 7.30 -3.09
C LYS A 132 18.68 7.47 -4.61
N GLN A 133 19.27 6.54 -5.36
CA GLN A 133 19.18 6.57 -6.82
C GLN A 133 17.75 6.38 -7.30
N LEU A 134 17.03 5.41 -6.74
CA LEU A 134 15.63 5.15 -7.08
C LEU A 134 14.73 6.35 -6.77
N GLU A 135 14.99 7.06 -5.66
CA GLU A 135 14.25 8.28 -5.30
C GLU A 135 14.41 9.36 -6.37
N VAL A 136 15.65 9.60 -6.84
CA VAL A 136 15.93 10.54 -7.94
C VAL A 136 15.27 10.10 -9.25
N ASP A 137 15.32 8.81 -9.58
CA ASP A 137 14.73 8.28 -10.81
C ASP A 137 13.19 8.46 -10.81
N ILE A 138 12.55 8.24 -9.66
CA ILE A 138 11.10 8.46 -9.47
C ILE A 138 10.76 9.94 -9.64
N GLU A 139 11.50 10.85 -8.98
CA GLU A 139 11.25 12.30 -9.10
C GLU A 139 11.34 12.78 -10.56
N GLN A 140 12.37 12.33 -11.30
CA GLN A 140 12.51 12.66 -12.71
C GLN A 140 11.37 12.10 -13.56
N GLN A 141 10.92 10.87 -13.27
CA GLN A 141 9.80 10.27 -13.98
C GLN A 141 8.49 11.02 -13.71
N GLU A 142 8.23 11.41 -12.47
CA GLU A 142 7.06 12.21 -12.09
C GLU A 142 7.06 13.57 -12.79
N GLU A 143 8.20 14.24 -12.87
CA GLU A 143 8.34 15.51 -13.58
C GLU A 143 8.08 15.35 -15.09
N GLN A 144 8.63 14.31 -15.72
CA GLN A 144 8.36 14.00 -17.13
C GLN A 144 6.89 13.70 -17.40
N HIS A 145 6.25 12.93 -16.52
CA HIS A 145 4.82 12.63 -16.62
C HIS A 145 3.99 13.91 -16.48
N SER A 146 4.31 14.78 -15.51
CA SER A 146 3.64 16.07 -15.31
C SER A 146 3.72 16.96 -16.55
N LEU A 147 4.92 17.08 -17.15
CA LEU A 147 5.13 17.86 -18.37
C LEU A 147 4.33 17.29 -19.56
N THR A 148 4.26 15.97 -19.68
CA THR A 148 3.49 15.28 -20.73
C THR A 148 2.00 15.53 -20.58
N ILE A 149 1.48 15.44 -19.35
CA ILE A 149 0.09 15.75 -19.02
C ILE A 149 -0.25 17.21 -19.35
N SER A 150 0.65 18.15 -19.03
CA SER A 150 0.45 19.58 -19.34
C SER A 150 0.33 19.82 -20.84
N LYS A 151 1.24 19.25 -21.64
CA LYS A 151 1.21 19.38 -23.11
C LYS A 151 -0.07 18.79 -23.72
N LEU A 152 -0.50 17.63 -23.22
CA LEU A 152 -1.76 17.00 -23.67
C LEU A 152 -2.96 17.89 -23.34
N LYS A 153 -2.99 18.46 -22.13
CA LYS A 153 -4.04 19.38 -21.70
C LYS A 153 -4.12 20.61 -22.60
N GLU A 154 -2.98 21.27 -22.86
CA GLU A 154 -2.91 22.41 -23.78
C GLU A 154 -3.40 22.05 -25.19
N SER A 155 -3.01 20.88 -25.71
CA SER A 155 -3.49 20.39 -27.01
C SER A 155 -5.01 20.22 -27.04
N TYR A 156 -5.59 19.62 -26.00
CA TYR A 156 -7.04 19.44 -25.90
C TYR A 156 -7.78 20.77 -25.76
N GLU A 157 -7.25 21.73 -25.00
CA GLU A 157 -7.84 23.07 -24.87
C GLU A 157 -7.88 23.79 -26.21
N VAL A 158 -6.82 23.70 -27.01
CA VAL A 158 -6.77 24.25 -28.37
C VAL A 158 -7.81 23.58 -29.29
N GLU A 159 -7.94 22.26 -29.23
CA GLU A 159 -8.90 21.51 -30.06
C GLU A 159 -10.35 21.80 -29.68
N ILE A 160 -10.65 21.90 -28.38
CA ILE A 160 -11.96 22.33 -27.88
C ILE A 160 -12.31 23.72 -28.42
N GLY A 161 -11.35 24.67 -28.42
CA GLY A 161 -11.56 26.01 -28.95
C GLY A 161 -11.91 26.02 -30.44
N LYS A 162 -11.24 25.18 -31.24
CA LYS A 162 -11.55 25.02 -32.68
C LYS A 162 -12.97 24.48 -32.89
N LEU A 163 -13.33 23.41 -32.19
CA LEU A 163 -14.67 22.80 -32.28
C LEU A 163 -15.78 23.77 -31.83
N GLN A 164 -15.52 24.61 -30.82
CA GLN A 164 -16.47 25.63 -30.39
C GLN A 164 -16.68 26.70 -31.47
N ASN A 165 -15.62 27.13 -32.17
CA ASN A 165 -15.72 28.07 -33.28
C ASN A 165 -16.53 27.48 -34.44
N GLU A 166 -16.21 26.25 -34.86
CA GLU A 166 -16.95 25.53 -35.91
C GLU A 166 -18.44 25.37 -35.54
N LEU A 167 -18.75 25.02 -34.29
CA LEU A 167 -20.12 24.90 -33.81
C LEU A 167 -20.88 26.24 -33.89
N ASN A 168 -20.21 27.35 -33.58
CA ASN A 168 -20.80 28.68 -33.66
C ASN A 168 -21.07 29.10 -35.11
N GLU A 169 -20.16 28.80 -36.04
CA GLU A 169 -20.36 29.03 -37.48
C GLU A 169 -21.55 28.23 -38.02
N VAL A 170 -21.64 26.94 -37.70
CA VAL A 170 -22.77 26.08 -38.12
C VAL A 170 -24.10 26.60 -37.54
N LYS A 171 -24.12 27.05 -36.28
CA LYS A 171 -25.32 27.67 -35.68
C LYS A 171 -25.75 28.93 -36.42
N ALA A 172 -24.80 29.79 -36.78
CA ALA A 172 -25.07 31.02 -37.53
C ALA A 172 -25.58 30.73 -38.95
N MET A 173 -25.02 29.73 -39.64
CA MET A 173 -25.53 29.30 -40.94
C MET A 173 -26.95 28.75 -40.83
N ASN A 174 -27.25 27.96 -39.80
CA ASN A 174 -28.58 27.39 -39.58
C ASN A 174 -29.63 28.48 -39.26
N SER A 175 -29.28 29.49 -38.47
CA SER A 175 -30.21 30.61 -38.19
C SER A 175 -30.50 31.41 -39.46
N ALA A 176 -29.49 31.71 -40.28
CA ALA A 176 -29.66 32.37 -41.57
C ALA A 176 -30.53 31.56 -42.54
N LEU A 177 -30.33 30.24 -42.60
CA LEU A 177 -31.15 29.36 -43.43
C LEU A 177 -32.62 29.35 -42.97
N LYS A 178 -32.84 29.31 -41.65
CA LYS A 178 -34.17 29.33 -41.05
C LYS A 178 -34.94 30.62 -41.39
N GLU A 179 -34.28 31.77 -41.29
CA GLU A 179 -34.81 33.07 -41.73
C GLU A 179 -35.25 33.05 -43.20
N VAL A 180 -34.41 32.52 -44.09
CA VAL A 180 -34.72 32.42 -45.53
C VAL A 180 -35.94 31.51 -45.78
N VAL A 181 -36.03 30.38 -45.09
CA VAL A 181 -37.14 29.43 -45.23
C VAL A 181 -38.45 30.01 -44.69
N THR A 182 -38.43 30.72 -43.56
CA THR A 182 -39.64 31.33 -42.96
C THR A 182 -40.03 32.66 -43.60
N GLY A 183 -39.09 33.39 -44.21
CA GLY A 183 -39.32 34.69 -44.86
C GLY A 183 -39.98 34.61 -46.24
N ARG A 184 -39.95 33.44 -46.89
CA ARG A 184 -40.50 33.25 -48.26
C ARG A 184 -42.04 33.20 -48.33
N GLY A 185 -42.75 33.39 -47.23
CA GLY A 185 -44.22 33.45 -47.17
C GLY A 185 -44.86 34.80 -47.55
N LYS A 186 -44.07 35.85 -47.83
CA LYS A 186 -44.60 37.16 -48.26
C LYS A 186 -44.24 37.44 -49.73
N SER A 187 -44.82 36.69 -50.65
CA SER A 187 -44.73 36.98 -52.09
C SER A 187 -46.12 37.30 -52.64
N ALA A 188 -46.35 38.59 -52.88
CA ALA A 188 -47.22 39.20 -53.89
C ALA A 188 -48.64 38.58 -54.09
N GLU A 189 -49.65 39.20 -53.47
CA GLU A 189 -50.99 39.29 -54.08
C GLU A 189 -50.86 40.10 -55.37
N LEU A 190 -50.94 39.40 -56.51
CA LEU A 190 -51.13 39.98 -57.83
C LEU A 190 -52.53 40.61 -57.88
N GLY A 191 -52.61 41.93 -57.76
CA GLY A 191 -53.81 42.70 -58.06
C GLY A 191 -54.15 42.62 -59.54
N GLY A 192 -55.00 41.66 -59.90
CA GLY A 192 -55.62 41.58 -61.22
C GLY A 192 -56.74 42.62 -61.33
N GLU A 193 -56.48 43.69 -62.08
CA GLU A 193 -57.49 44.66 -62.48
C GLU A 193 -58.27 44.08 -63.68
N VAL A 194 -59.44 43.50 -63.40
CA VAL A 194 -60.39 43.04 -64.43
C VAL A 194 -61.33 44.20 -64.72
N ASN A 195 -61.21 44.75 -65.93
CA ASN A 195 -62.20 45.59 -66.58
C ASN A 195 -63.58 44.90 -66.55
N GLU A 196 -64.60 45.59 -66.04
CA GLU A 196 -65.98 45.30 -66.40
C GLU A 196 -66.64 46.51 -67.05
N VAL A 197 -67.22 46.19 -68.20
CA VAL A 197 -67.90 47.05 -69.17
C VAL A 197 -69.40 47.01 -68.89
N LYS A 198 -70.03 48.19 -68.99
CA LYS A 198 -71.47 48.54 -68.98
C LYS A 198 -72.11 48.87 -67.63
#